data_AF-A0A258NHB3-F1
#
_entry.id   AF-A0A258NHB3-F1
#
_cell.length_a   1.000
_cell.length_b   1.000
_cell.length_c   1.000
_cell.angle_alpha   90.00
_cell.angle_beta   90.00
_cell.angle_gamma   90.00
#
_symmetry.space_group_name_H-M   'P 1'
#
loop_
_entity.id
_entity.type
_entity.pdbx_description
1 polymer ?
#
loop_
_entity_poly.entity_id
_entity_poly.type
_entity_poly.pdbx_seq_one_letter_code
_entity_poly.pdbx_strand_id
1 'polypeptide(L)'
;MRRLRLVCAVALIAPALAQTSALAQAPALAQLPAFAQAPAAAAEQAQSPARPEIFAPPDRLAQAGGTGSTSQKPAAKPQAPAKPQTPAKPGGKSDPAKADPAKADPAKADAAKADAAKVDPALRAQAEQAAGAFVLSSADDQRKCPLTLKTESASNGFVLVFDAGACAGIGFMQQVVAWTPDSSGAIRLLNAQGRLVVEFGQATAGNYEALREGDGVYFLASPAASADATAVRVEEMLGDWDLARVAGTPICHVVLLEEAAANGGRKLQLGTPCDSAITQFGPVSWSIEGGNVLMASGSGGTPLRFARQEDGGWAKVPERGRPLLLLRQ
;
A
#
# COMPACT_ATOMS: atom_id res chain seq x y z
N MET A 1 40.67 -13.59 -54.42
CA MET A 1 41.14 -14.83 -53.75
C MET A 1 40.92 -14.65 -52.25
N ARG A 2 40.50 -15.60 -51.40
CA ARG A 2 39.99 -16.98 -51.57
C ARG A 2 38.64 -17.10 -50.82
N ARG A 3 37.77 -18.01 -51.23
CA ARG A 3 36.61 -18.43 -50.42
C ARG A 3 37.08 -19.41 -49.34
N LEU A 4 36.48 -19.38 -48.15
CA LEU A 4 36.37 -20.57 -47.31
C LEU A 4 34.97 -20.63 -46.72
N ARG A 5 34.21 -21.66 -47.10
CA ARG A 5 32.98 -22.06 -46.43
C ARG A 5 33.39 -23.01 -45.31
N LEU A 6 32.81 -22.86 -44.12
CA LEU A 6 32.76 -23.96 -43.16
C LEU A 6 31.30 -24.27 -42.87
N VAL A 7 30.93 -25.52 -43.16
CA VAL A 7 29.63 -26.13 -42.87
C VAL A 7 29.91 -27.19 -41.80
N CYS A 8 29.17 -27.16 -40.69
CA CYS A 8 28.89 -28.25 -39.75
C CYS A 8 28.32 -27.62 -38.46
N ALA A 9 27.42 -28.25 -37.70
CA ALA A 9 26.51 -29.35 -38.02
C ALA A 9 25.33 -29.26 -37.04
N VAL A 10 24.12 -29.62 -37.49
CA VAL A 10 22.96 -29.71 -36.59
C VAL A 10 23.04 -31.03 -35.82
N ALA A 11 23.00 -30.95 -34.49
CA ALA A 11 22.86 -32.10 -33.60
C ALA A 11 21.65 -31.90 -32.68
N LEU A 12 20.49 -32.42 -33.11
CA LEU A 12 19.29 -32.56 -32.30
C LEU A 12 19.47 -33.71 -31.32
N ILE A 13 19.47 -33.46 -30.01
CA ILE A 13 19.31 -34.51 -28.98
C ILE A 13 18.35 -34.05 -27.88
N ALA A 14 17.12 -34.54 -27.98
CA ALA A 14 16.13 -34.70 -26.91
C ALA A 14 15.11 -35.76 -27.41
N PRO A 15 14.32 -36.42 -26.55
CA PRO A 15 14.27 -36.37 -25.09
C PRO A 15 14.46 -37.75 -24.42
N ALA A 16 14.50 -37.79 -23.08
CA ALA A 16 14.23 -39.00 -22.31
C ALA A 16 13.35 -38.66 -21.10
N LEU A 17 12.04 -38.84 -21.26
CA LEU A 17 11.06 -38.73 -20.17
C LEU A 17 11.11 -40.01 -19.32
N ALA A 18 11.45 -39.88 -18.04
CA ALA A 18 11.22 -40.92 -17.04
C ALA A 18 10.17 -40.44 -16.05
N GLN A 19 8.90 -40.82 -16.28
CA GLN A 19 7.83 -40.63 -15.30
C GLN A 19 7.89 -41.77 -14.27
N THR A 20 8.20 -41.46 -13.02
CA THR A 20 8.04 -42.38 -11.88
C THR A 20 6.79 -42.03 -11.11
N SER A 21 5.66 -42.63 -11.52
CA SER A 21 4.43 -42.63 -10.74
C SER A 21 4.61 -43.49 -9.48
N ALA A 22 4.63 -42.86 -8.30
CA ALA A 22 4.60 -43.55 -7.01
C ALA A 22 3.30 -43.21 -6.27
N LEU A 23 2.33 -44.11 -6.36
CA LEU A 23 1.13 -44.10 -5.50
C LEU A 23 1.55 -44.39 -4.06
N ALA A 24 1.29 -43.45 -3.14
CA ALA A 24 1.36 -43.68 -1.71
C ALA A 24 -0.04 -43.57 -1.11
N GLN A 25 -0.55 -44.67 -0.58
CA GLN A 25 -1.88 -44.77 0.03
C GLN A 25 -1.86 -44.12 1.41
N ALA A 26 -2.84 -43.25 1.70
CA ALA A 26 -3.04 -42.70 3.04
C ALA A 26 -3.97 -43.63 3.85
N PRO A 27 -3.56 -44.13 5.03
CA PRO A 27 -4.48 -44.79 5.94
C PRO A 27 -5.35 -43.75 6.66
N ALA A 28 -6.67 -43.89 6.56
CA ALA A 28 -7.60 -43.14 7.39
C ALA A 28 -7.54 -43.64 8.84
N LEU A 29 -7.29 -42.75 9.80
CA LEU A 29 -7.41 -43.06 11.22
C LEU A 29 -8.06 -41.93 12.03
N ALA A 30 -9.01 -42.35 12.85
CA ALA A 30 -9.46 -41.76 14.11
C ALA A 30 -9.98 -40.31 14.09
N GLN A 31 -11.31 -40.21 14.05
CA GLN A 31 -12.04 -39.10 14.68
C GLN A 31 -11.64 -38.98 16.16
N LEU A 32 -11.42 -37.76 16.65
CA LEU A 32 -11.33 -37.46 18.09
C LEU A 32 -12.56 -36.66 18.54
N PRO A 33 -13.04 -36.86 19.78
CA PRO A 33 -14.33 -36.33 20.22
C PRO A 33 -14.29 -34.83 20.49
N ALA A 34 -15.47 -34.19 20.38
CA ALA A 34 -15.67 -32.80 20.76
C ALA A 34 -15.39 -32.61 22.26
N PHE A 35 -14.44 -31.73 22.60
CA PHE A 35 -14.28 -31.24 23.96
C PHE A 35 -15.35 -30.19 24.27
N ALA A 36 -16.06 -30.39 25.37
CA ALA A 36 -17.14 -29.52 25.81
C ALA A 36 -16.61 -28.12 26.19
N GLN A 37 -17.39 -27.10 25.85
CA GLN A 37 -17.20 -25.74 26.36
C GLN A 37 -17.51 -25.70 27.86
N ALA A 38 -16.55 -25.27 28.68
CA ALA A 38 -16.79 -24.87 30.06
C ALA A 38 -17.04 -23.35 30.14
N PRO A 39 -17.92 -22.87 31.03
CA PRO A 39 -18.43 -21.49 30.98
C PRO A 39 -17.46 -20.46 31.56
N ALA A 40 -17.64 -19.21 31.15
CA ALA A 40 -16.95 -18.06 31.73
C ALA A 40 -17.38 -17.83 33.19
N ALA A 41 -16.39 -17.78 34.10
CA ALA A 41 -16.49 -17.07 35.37
C ALA A 41 -15.95 -15.65 35.12
N ALA A 42 -16.82 -14.63 35.14
CA ALA A 42 -17.19 -13.89 36.34
C ALA A 42 -16.06 -12.94 36.79
N ALA A 43 -16.26 -11.65 36.54
CA ALA A 43 -15.29 -10.61 36.85
C ALA A 43 -15.22 -10.33 38.35
N GLU A 44 -14.00 -10.19 38.88
CA GLU A 44 -13.77 -9.67 40.23
C GLU A 44 -13.14 -8.28 40.13
N GLN A 45 -13.89 -7.26 40.57
CA GLN A 45 -13.45 -5.86 40.57
C GLN A 45 -12.57 -5.60 41.81
N ALA A 46 -11.25 -5.54 41.61
CA ALA A 46 -10.35 -5.08 42.67
C ALA A 46 -10.40 -3.56 42.82
N GLN A 47 -11.05 -3.07 43.88
CA GLN A 47 -11.07 -1.65 44.24
C GLN A 47 -9.68 -1.17 44.70
N SER A 48 -9.21 -0.08 44.09
CA SER A 48 -7.97 0.60 44.49
C SER A 48 -8.28 1.66 45.56
N PRO A 49 -7.61 1.66 46.73
CA PRO A 49 -7.88 2.62 47.80
C PRO A 49 -7.30 4.00 47.47
N ALA A 50 -8.11 5.04 47.67
CA ALA A 50 -7.71 6.43 47.46
C ALA A 50 -6.61 6.88 48.44
N ARG A 51 -5.71 7.75 47.94
CA ARG A 51 -4.73 8.48 48.75
C ARG A 51 -4.94 9.99 48.50
N PRO A 52 -5.23 10.81 49.53
CA PRO A 52 -5.39 12.24 49.36
C PRO A 52 -4.03 12.94 49.44
N GLU A 53 -3.65 13.66 48.38
CA GLU A 53 -2.61 14.68 48.47
C GLU A 53 -3.27 16.06 48.35
N ILE A 54 -3.10 16.84 49.41
CA ILE A 54 -3.59 18.21 49.54
C ILE A 54 -2.54 19.12 48.93
N PHE A 55 -2.89 19.87 47.88
CA PHE A 55 -2.11 21.05 47.50
C PHE A 55 -3.04 22.22 47.18
N ALA A 56 -2.87 23.31 47.93
CA ALA A 56 -3.65 24.53 47.76
C ALA A 56 -3.03 25.44 46.68
N PRO A 57 -3.84 26.25 45.97
CA PRO A 57 -3.34 27.29 45.08
C PRO A 57 -3.01 28.57 45.87
N PRO A 58 -1.98 29.33 45.47
CA PRO A 58 -1.89 30.75 45.83
C PRO A 58 -2.80 31.59 44.90
N ASP A 59 -3.56 32.50 45.50
CA ASP A 59 -4.50 33.42 44.84
C ASP A 59 -3.95 34.87 44.82
N ARG A 60 -4.42 35.68 43.85
CA ARG A 60 -4.27 37.16 43.70
C ARG A 60 -2.88 37.70 43.34
N LEU A 61 -2.71 38.69 42.44
CA LEU A 61 -3.43 39.96 42.20
C LEU A 61 -3.37 40.32 40.68
N ALA A 62 -4.40 40.86 40.00
CA ALA A 62 -4.80 42.29 39.93
C ALA A 62 -3.61 43.25 39.67
N GLN A 63 -3.62 44.29 38.80
CA GLN A 63 -4.59 44.97 37.92
C GLN A 63 -3.76 45.88 36.95
N ALA A 64 -4.21 46.54 35.86
CA ALA A 64 -5.47 46.66 35.08
C ALA A 64 -5.09 47.14 33.64
N GLY A 65 -5.96 47.04 32.62
CA GLY A 65 -6.75 48.19 32.14
C GLY A 65 -6.45 48.51 30.65
N GLY A 66 -7.40 49.08 29.89
CA GLY A 66 -7.17 49.41 28.46
C GLY A 66 -8.40 49.35 27.53
N THR A 67 -9.41 50.16 27.78
CA THR A 67 -10.58 50.33 26.91
C THR A 67 -10.25 51.06 25.61
N GLY A 68 -10.78 50.62 24.46
CA GLY A 68 -10.65 51.34 23.18
C GLY A 68 -11.66 50.87 22.13
N SER A 69 -12.84 51.50 22.11
CA SER A 69 -13.90 51.24 21.11
C SER A 69 -14.20 52.50 20.31
N THR A 70 -14.14 52.40 18.97
CA THR A 70 -14.72 53.28 17.93
C THR A 70 -14.41 52.64 16.56
N SER A 71 -15.18 52.75 15.48
CA SER A 71 -16.51 53.34 15.26
C SER A 71 -17.19 52.67 14.06
N GLN A 72 -18.52 52.71 14.01
CA GLN A 72 -19.32 52.30 12.85
C GLN A 72 -19.23 53.33 11.69
N LYS A 73 -19.39 52.87 10.44
CA LYS A 73 -20.15 53.62 9.41
C LYS A 73 -20.77 52.67 8.36
N PRO A 74 -22.00 52.90 7.85
CA PRO A 74 -22.78 51.83 7.22
C PRO A 74 -22.94 51.91 5.68
N ALA A 75 -23.34 50.75 5.13
CA ALA A 75 -24.28 50.52 4.02
C ALA A 75 -24.16 51.30 2.69
N ALA A 76 -24.05 50.55 1.59
CA ALA A 76 -24.59 50.90 0.28
C ALA A 76 -25.51 49.77 -0.24
N LYS A 77 -26.60 50.14 -0.91
CA LYS A 77 -27.70 49.24 -1.38
C LYS A 77 -27.30 48.46 -2.65
N PRO A 78 -28.04 47.38 -3.00
CA PRO A 78 -27.75 46.55 -4.17
C PRO A 78 -28.33 47.15 -5.47
N GLN A 79 -27.76 46.75 -6.61
CA GLN A 79 -28.39 46.91 -7.92
C GLN A 79 -28.66 45.53 -8.53
N ALA A 80 -29.90 45.37 -9.00
CA ALA A 80 -30.42 44.18 -9.68
C ALA A 80 -30.50 44.45 -11.21
N PRO A 81 -30.87 43.46 -12.05
CA PRO A 81 -30.23 43.30 -13.35
C PRO A 81 -30.95 44.00 -14.53
N ALA A 82 -30.16 44.42 -15.52
CA ALA A 82 -30.67 44.75 -16.85
C ALA A 82 -30.62 43.52 -17.78
N LYS A 83 -31.76 43.21 -18.40
CA LYS A 83 -31.96 42.18 -19.44
C LYS A 83 -33.02 42.72 -20.42
N PRO A 84 -33.26 42.04 -21.55
CA PRO A 84 -32.46 42.00 -22.77
C PRO A 84 -33.03 42.94 -23.86
N GLN A 85 -32.27 43.19 -24.93
CA GLN A 85 -32.84 43.72 -26.18
C GLN A 85 -32.34 42.97 -27.42
N THR A 86 -33.28 42.31 -28.07
CA THR A 86 -33.32 41.91 -29.49
C THR A 86 -34.82 41.84 -29.80
N PRO A 87 -35.32 42.40 -30.92
CA PRO A 87 -35.23 41.67 -32.18
C PRO A 87 -35.17 42.54 -33.46
N ALA A 88 -34.52 42.04 -34.52
CA ALA A 88 -34.82 42.46 -35.89
C ALA A 88 -34.44 41.37 -36.93
N LYS A 89 -35.44 40.63 -37.38
CA LYS A 89 -35.52 39.96 -38.70
C LYS A 89 -36.93 40.27 -39.21
N PRO A 90 -37.14 40.63 -40.48
CA PRO A 90 -37.32 39.60 -41.51
C PRO A 90 -36.71 39.96 -42.87
N GLY A 91 -36.43 38.94 -43.69
CA GLY A 91 -35.87 39.13 -45.03
C GLY A 91 -35.52 37.80 -45.67
N GLY A 92 -36.53 37.09 -46.16
CA GLY A 92 -36.36 35.81 -46.84
C GLY A 92 -37.51 35.55 -47.80
N LYS A 93 -37.20 35.48 -49.09
CA LYS A 93 -38.01 34.93 -50.18
C LYS A 93 -37.21 34.96 -51.48
N SER A 94 -36.74 33.80 -51.95
CA SER A 94 -36.71 33.41 -53.37
C SER A 94 -35.90 32.11 -53.58
N ASP A 95 -36.58 30.98 -53.59
CA ASP A 95 -36.27 29.88 -54.52
C ASP A 95 -36.81 30.29 -55.93
N PRO A 96 -36.52 29.58 -57.05
CA PRO A 96 -35.94 28.22 -57.15
C PRO A 96 -34.88 27.99 -58.25
N ALA A 97 -34.11 26.90 -58.13
CA ALA A 97 -33.51 26.19 -59.27
C ALA A 97 -33.33 24.69 -58.97
N LYS A 98 -33.46 23.85 -60.00
CA LYS A 98 -33.62 22.39 -59.93
C LYS A 98 -32.37 21.66 -60.45
N ALA A 99 -31.86 20.69 -59.69
CA ALA A 99 -30.99 19.61 -60.20
C ALA A 99 -30.97 18.39 -59.26
N ASP A 100 -31.32 17.21 -59.81
CA ASP A 100 -31.11 15.88 -59.22
C ASP A 100 -29.69 15.36 -59.56
N PRO A 101 -29.24 14.15 -59.16
CA PRO A 101 -29.20 13.57 -57.81
C PRO A 101 -27.79 13.00 -57.46
N ALA A 102 -27.70 12.24 -56.35
CA ALA A 102 -26.65 11.24 -56.03
C ALA A 102 -25.23 11.69 -55.63
N LYS A 103 -24.99 11.74 -54.31
CA LYS A 103 -24.21 10.70 -53.58
C LYS A 103 -24.30 10.94 -52.08
N ALA A 104 -24.52 9.88 -51.29
CA ALA A 104 -24.34 9.94 -49.84
C ALA A 104 -22.86 9.64 -49.53
N ASP A 105 -22.14 10.60 -48.96
CA ASP A 105 -20.77 10.39 -48.49
C ASP A 105 -20.76 9.59 -47.17
N PRO A 106 -20.10 8.42 -47.11
CA PRO A 106 -19.91 7.66 -45.88
C PRO A 106 -18.74 8.25 -45.08
N ALA A 107 -18.89 9.47 -44.57
CA ALA A 107 -17.82 10.23 -43.90
C ALA A 107 -18.19 10.66 -42.47
N LYS A 108 -18.93 9.82 -41.73
CA LYS A 108 -19.30 10.08 -40.31
C LYS A 108 -19.25 8.84 -39.40
N ALA A 109 -18.33 7.92 -39.67
CA ALA A 109 -18.11 6.73 -38.83
C ALA A 109 -16.68 6.61 -38.25
N ASP A 110 -15.66 7.17 -38.92
CA ASP A 110 -14.24 6.90 -38.57
C ASP A 110 -13.55 7.96 -37.69
N ALA A 111 -14.25 9.05 -37.32
CA ALA A 111 -13.71 10.07 -36.43
C ALA A 111 -13.59 9.63 -34.94
N ALA A 112 -14.05 8.43 -34.59
CA ALA A 112 -14.01 7.88 -33.23
C ALA A 112 -12.82 6.92 -32.98
N LYS A 113 -11.91 6.75 -33.95
CA LYS A 113 -10.79 5.79 -33.87
C LYS A 113 -9.40 6.39 -34.14
N ALA A 114 -9.32 7.68 -34.41
CA ALA A 114 -8.09 8.46 -34.30
C ALA A 114 -8.02 9.13 -32.91
N ASP A 115 -6.82 9.52 -32.48
CA ASP A 115 -6.55 10.28 -31.25
C ASP A 115 -6.77 9.56 -29.90
N ALA A 116 -6.66 8.23 -29.89
CA ALA A 116 -5.90 7.57 -28.84
C ALA A 116 -4.39 7.83 -29.07
N ALA A 117 -3.98 9.10 -28.97
CA ALA A 117 -2.61 9.52 -29.21
C ALA A 117 -1.65 8.73 -28.30
N LYS A 118 -0.50 8.31 -28.86
CA LYS A 118 0.51 7.58 -28.08
C LYS A 118 1.00 8.46 -26.94
N VAL A 119 0.52 8.21 -25.71
CA VAL A 119 1.07 8.78 -24.49
C VAL A 119 2.59 8.57 -24.50
N ASP A 120 3.33 9.62 -24.13
CA ASP A 120 4.79 9.63 -24.15
C ASP A 120 5.40 8.39 -23.45
N PRO A 121 6.45 7.75 -24.01
CA PRO A 121 7.04 6.56 -23.42
C PRO A 121 7.61 6.75 -22.01
N ALA A 122 8.19 7.90 -21.70
CA ALA A 122 8.71 8.17 -20.36
C ALA A 122 7.57 8.43 -19.36
N LEU A 123 6.51 9.12 -19.78
CA LEU A 123 5.30 9.27 -18.97
C LEU A 123 4.60 7.92 -18.72
N ARG A 124 4.61 7.01 -19.71
CA ARG A 124 4.12 5.64 -19.51
C ARG A 124 4.97 4.84 -18.54
N ALA A 125 6.31 4.93 -18.61
CA ALA A 125 7.18 4.26 -17.66
C ALA A 125 6.96 4.78 -16.21
N GLN A 126 6.73 6.08 -16.04
CA GLN A 126 6.32 6.65 -14.74
C GLN A 126 4.96 6.12 -14.29
N ALA A 127 4.00 5.95 -15.21
CA ALA A 127 2.68 5.41 -14.89
C ALA A 127 2.75 3.91 -14.53
N GLU A 128 3.63 3.14 -15.18
CA GLU A 128 3.90 1.74 -14.84
C GLU A 128 4.53 1.58 -13.44
N GLN A 129 5.29 2.57 -12.96
CA GLN A 129 5.84 2.60 -11.61
C GLN A 129 4.81 3.00 -10.53
N ALA A 130 3.86 3.88 -10.86
CA ALA A 130 2.87 4.41 -9.92
C ALA A 130 1.50 3.69 -9.97
N ALA A 131 1.24 2.87 -10.99
CA ALA A 131 -0.02 2.14 -11.13
C ALA A 131 -0.18 1.05 -10.06
N GLY A 132 -1.43 0.80 -9.65
CA GLY A 132 -1.74 -0.15 -8.58
C GLY A 132 -3.08 0.12 -7.92
N ALA A 133 -3.39 -0.69 -6.90
CA ALA A 133 -4.52 -0.45 -6.01
C ALA A 133 -4.12 0.54 -4.91
N PHE A 134 -5.03 1.46 -4.59
CA PHE A 134 -4.87 2.48 -3.57
C PHE A 134 -6.14 2.63 -2.72
N VAL A 135 -5.97 3.12 -1.50
CA VAL A 135 -7.06 3.63 -0.68
C VAL A 135 -6.83 5.13 -0.48
N LEU A 136 -7.75 5.93 -1.01
CA LEU A 136 -7.83 7.34 -0.69
C LEU A 136 -8.64 7.51 0.60
N SER A 137 -8.13 8.24 1.59
CA SER A 137 -8.81 8.52 2.85
C SER A 137 -8.71 10.00 3.26
N SER A 138 -9.70 10.48 4.02
CA SER A 138 -9.58 11.73 4.77
C SER A 138 -8.72 11.54 6.03
N ALA A 139 -8.11 12.62 6.53
CA ALA A 139 -7.22 12.57 7.69
C ALA A 139 -7.85 12.13 9.03
N ASP A 140 -9.19 12.06 9.10
CA ASP A 140 -9.98 11.52 10.23
C ASP A 140 -10.41 10.05 10.02
N ASP A 141 -9.95 9.42 8.93
CA ASP A 141 -10.30 8.07 8.46
C ASP A 141 -11.80 7.81 8.22
N GLN A 142 -12.68 8.82 8.34
CA GLN A 142 -14.14 8.67 8.24
C GLN A 142 -14.62 8.46 6.80
N ARG A 143 -13.85 8.92 5.82
CA ARG A 143 -14.19 8.85 4.39
C ARG A 143 -13.10 8.07 3.67
N LYS A 144 -13.46 7.00 2.97
CA LYS A 144 -12.53 6.13 2.24
C LYS A 144 -13.04 5.82 0.84
N CYS A 145 -12.14 5.83 -0.13
CA CYS A 145 -12.40 5.57 -1.54
C CYS A 145 -11.35 4.59 -2.08
N PRO A 146 -11.67 3.29 -2.20
CA PRO A 146 -10.80 2.34 -2.87
C PRO A 146 -10.79 2.62 -4.37
N LEU A 147 -9.58 2.75 -4.94
CA LEU A 147 -9.39 3.04 -6.35
C LEU A 147 -8.19 2.28 -6.92
N THR A 148 -8.18 2.07 -8.22
CA THR A 148 -7.09 1.44 -8.96
C THR A 148 -6.61 2.39 -10.04
N LEU A 149 -5.34 2.78 -9.96
CA LEU A 149 -4.64 3.51 -11.01
C LEU A 149 -4.11 2.48 -12.01
N LYS A 150 -4.40 2.67 -13.30
CA LYS A 150 -3.99 1.75 -14.36
C LYS A 150 -3.25 2.46 -15.49
N THR A 151 -2.64 1.69 -16.39
CA THR A 151 -1.77 2.19 -17.48
C THR A 151 -2.42 2.23 -18.87
N GLU A 152 -3.70 1.85 -19.02
CA GLU A 152 -4.42 2.09 -20.28
C GLU A 152 -4.60 3.60 -20.49
N SER A 153 -4.41 4.08 -21.73
CA SER A 153 -4.56 5.50 -22.06
C SER A 153 -6.01 5.97 -21.90
N ALA A 154 -6.20 7.13 -21.27
CA ALA A 154 -7.44 7.91 -21.25
C ALA A 154 -7.24 9.23 -22.00
N SER A 155 -8.33 9.93 -22.35
CA SER A 155 -8.26 11.18 -23.14
C SER A 155 -7.37 12.26 -22.53
N ASN A 156 -7.22 12.27 -21.20
CA ASN A 156 -6.41 13.25 -20.45
C ASN A 156 -5.29 12.57 -19.63
N GLY A 157 -4.78 11.41 -20.03
CA GLY A 157 -3.73 10.69 -19.28
C GLY A 157 -3.96 9.19 -19.28
N PHE A 158 -4.22 8.61 -18.11
CA PHE A 158 -4.43 7.19 -17.91
C PHE A 158 -5.75 6.88 -17.18
N VAL A 159 -6.23 5.65 -17.33
CA VAL A 159 -7.47 5.16 -16.71
C VAL A 159 -7.28 4.95 -15.20
N LEU A 160 -8.24 5.44 -14.41
CA LEU A 160 -8.48 4.97 -13.05
C LEU A 160 -9.85 4.29 -12.95
N VAL A 161 -10.01 3.40 -11.97
CA VAL A 161 -11.27 2.72 -11.66
C VAL A 161 -11.54 2.86 -10.16
N PHE A 162 -12.77 3.20 -9.78
CA PHE A 162 -13.20 3.29 -8.39
C PHE A 162 -14.70 2.97 -8.28
N ASP A 163 -15.17 2.56 -7.10
CA ASP A 163 -16.60 2.41 -6.84
C ASP A 163 -17.21 3.75 -6.43
N ALA A 164 -18.18 4.23 -7.21
CA ALA A 164 -18.80 5.54 -6.99
C ALA A 164 -19.60 5.63 -5.67
N GLY A 165 -20.09 4.50 -5.15
CA GLY A 165 -20.81 4.42 -3.88
C GLY A 165 -19.87 4.54 -2.69
N ALA A 166 -18.81 3.73 -2.66
CA ALA A 166 -17.76 3.82 -1.65
C ALA A 166 -17.12 5.21 -1.62
N CYS A 167 -16.81 5.77 -2.80
CA CYS A 167 -16.20 7.09 -2.93
C CYS A 167 -17.16 8.28 -2.73
N ALA A 168 -18.45 8.05 -2.45
CA ALA A 168 -19.45 9.13 -2.35
C ALA A 168 -19.15 10.14 -1.24
N GLY A 169 -18.48 9.73 -0.15
CA GLY A 169 -18.08 10.63 0.93
C GLY A 169 -16.98 11.64 0.53
N ILE A 170 -16.25 11.39 -0.56
CA ILE A 170 -15.14 12.23 -1.02
C ILE A 170 -15.60 13.01 -2.26
N GLY A 171 -16.24 14.15 -2.04
CA GLY A 171 -17.03 14.86 -3.05
C GLY A 171 -16.27 15.23 -4.34
N PHE A 172 -14.96 15.44 -4.30
CA PHE A 172 -14.17 15.74 -5.50
C PHE A 172 -14.01 14.53 -6.44
N MET A 173 -14.13 13.29 -5.95
CA MET A 173 -13.98 12.08 -6.78
C MET A 173 -15.03 11.99 -7.89
N GLN A 174 -16.21 12.59 -7.70
CA GLN A 174 -17.27 12.66 -8.71
C GLN A 174 -16.88 13.41 -9.99
N GLN A 175 -15.77 14.16 -9.97
CA GLN A 175 -15.25 14.91 -11.11
C GLN A 175 -14.05 14.22 -11.78
N VAL A 176 -13.47 13.19 -11.16
CA VAL A 176 -12.24 12.54 -11.63
C VAL A 176 -12.56 11.49 -12.69
N VAL A 177 -11.86 11.55 -13.83
CA VAL A 177 -12.04 10.58 -14.94
C VAL A 177 -10.73 10.06 -15.51
N ALA A 178 -9.60 10.70 -15.18
CA ALA A 178 -8.26 10.28 -15.58
C ALA A 178 -7.26 10.57 -14.46
N TRP A 179 -6.09 9.94 -14.53
CA TRP A 179 -4.94 10.28 -13.70
C TRP A 179 -3.68 10.42 -14.55
N THR A 180 -2.65 11.05 -14.00
CA THR A 180 -1.30 11.05 -14.56
C THR A 180 -0.27 11.11 -13.42
N PRO A 181 0.88 10.43 -13.54
CA PRO A 181 2.05 10.79 -12.76
C PRO A 181 2.61 12.14 -13.26
N ASP A 182 3.56 12.71 -12.51
CA ASP A 182 4.48 13.72 -13.02
C ASP A 182 5.93 13.43 -12.63
N SER A 183 6.85 14.27 -13.10
CA SER A 183 8.30 14.10 -12.94
C SER A 183 8.82 14.19 -11.49
N SER A 184 8.04 14.71 -10.54
CA SER A 184 8.35 14.65 -9.10
C SER A 184 7.88 13.36 -8.43
N GLY A 185 7.23 12.46 -9.19
CA GLY A 185 6.61 11.24 -8.70
C GLY A 185 5.19 11.43 -8.14
N ALA A 186 4.68 12.66 -8.08
CA ALA A 186 3.35 12.95 -7.57
C ALA A 186 2.23 12.42 -8.50
N ILE A 187 1.06 12.13 -7.90
CA ILE A 187 -0.10 11.57 -8.59
C ILE A 187 -1.16 12.65 -8.76
N ARG A 188 -1.49 12.98 -10.02
CA ARG A 188 -2.48 14.01 -10.37
C ARG A 188 -3.77 13.33 -10.83
N LEU A 189 -4.88 13.67 -10.17
CA LEU A 189 -6.22 13.27 -10.59
C LEU A 189 -6.86 14.39 -11.42
N LEU A 190 -7.42 14.03 -12.58
CA LEU A 190 -7.84 14.95 -13.62
C LEU A 190 -9.32 14.77 -13.98
N ASN A 191 -9.97 15.89 -14.32
CA ASN A 191 -11.36 15.87 -14.77
C ASN A 191 -11.50 15.68 -16.29
N ALA A 192 -12.75 15.65 -16.77
CA ALA A 192 -13.05 15.46 -18.19
C ALA A 192 -12.49 16.55 -19.12
N GLN A 193 -12.17 17.74 -18.59
CA GLN A 193 -11.52 18.83 -19.33
C GLN A 193 -9.98 18.82 -19.18
N GLY A 194 -9.40 17.77 -18.60
CA GLY A 194 -7.96 17.66 -18.36
C GLY A 194 -7.44 18.58 -17.25
N ARG A 195 -8.33 19.20 -16.48
CA ARG A 195 -7.95 20.08 -15.37
C ARG A 195 -7.63 19.27 -14.13
N LEU A 196 -6.63 19.71 -13.38
CA LEU A 196 -6.27 19.18 -12.08
C LEU A 196 -7.45 19.30 -11.10
N VAL A 197 -7.87 18.15 -10.55
CA VAL A 197 -8.83 18.07 -9.44
C VAL A 197 -8.08 18.08 -8.11
N VAL A 198 -7.05 17.24 -8.01
CA VAL A 198 -6.16 17.11 -6.85
C VAL A 198 -4.80 16.55 -7.28
N GLU A 199 -3.75 16.97 -6.58
CA GLU A 199 -2.38 16.50 -6.72
C GLU A 199 -1.94 15.93 -5.38
N PHE A 200 -1.51 14.67 -5.38
CA PHE A 200 -0.96 14.00 -4.21
C PHE A 200 0.56 13.96 -4.31
N GLY A 201 1.23 14.77 -3.48
CA GLY A 201 2.67 14.77 -3.34
C GLY A 201 3.15 13.47 -2.70
N GLN A 202 4.30 12.95 -3.14
CA GLN A 202 4.87 11.73 -2.54
C GLN A 202 5.35 12.04 -1.11
N ALA A 203 4.88 11.26 -0.15
CA ALA A 203 5.29 11.37 1.25
C ALA A 203 6.38 10.32 1.54
N THR A 204 6.02 9.18 2.14
CA THR A 204 6.96 8.12 2.53
C THR A 204 6.45 6.75 2.07
N ALA A 205 7.37 5.90 1.59
CA ALA A 205 7.13 4.49 1.27
C ALA A 205 5.85 4.23 0.43
N GLY A 206 5.75 4.90 -0.73
CA GLY A 206 4.63 4.70 -1.67
C GLY A 206 3.27 5.23 -1.20
N ASN A 207 3.24 6.03 -0.12
CA ASN A 207 2.07 6.80 0.30
C ASN A 207 2.21 8.26 -0.15
N TYR A 208 1.08 8.90 -0.42
CA TYR A 208 1.00 10.26 -0.93
C TYR A 208 -0.01 11.09 -0.15
N GLU A 209 0.17 12.40 -0.14
CA GLU A 209 -0.64 13.36 0.63
C GLU A 209 -1.08 14.55 -0.25
N ALA A 210 -2.32 15.02 -0.03
CA ALA A 210 -2.84 16.23 -0.66
C ALA A 210 -3.57 17.11 0.36
N LEU A 211 -3.19 18.39 0.44
CA LEU A 211 -3.98 19.42 1.11
C LEU A 211 -4.98 20.03 0.13
N ARG A 212 -6.26 20.06 0.49
CA ARG A 212 -7.33 20.73 -0.27
C ARG A 212 -7.89 21.90 0.52
N GLU A 213 -7.80 23.09 -0.05
CA GLU A 213 -8.41 24.30 0.51
C GLU A 213 -9.91 24.08 0.75
N GLY A 214 -10.36 24.29 1.99
CA GLY A 214 -11.78 24.14 2.39
C GLY A 214 -12.30 22.70 2.55
N ASP A 215 -11.49 21.67 2.29
CA ASP A 215 -11.92 20.26 2.28
C ASP A 215 -11.00 19.33 3.11
N GLY A 216 -9.79 19.78 3.43
CA GLY A 216 -8.87 19.17 4.39
C GLY A 216 -7.72 18.39 3.77
N VAL A 217 -7.03 17.61 4.60
CA VAL A 217 -5.93 16.72 4.18
C VAL A 217 -6.47 15.34 3.79
N TYR A 218 -5.92 14.81 2.70
CA TYR A 218 -6.24 13.49 2.17
C TYR A 218 -4.97 12.68 1.95
N PHE A 219 -5.03 11.39 2.30
CA PHE A 219 -3.96 10.43 2.09
C PHE A 219 -4.33 9.45 0.99
N LEU A 220 -3.40 9.15 0.10
CA LEU A 220 -3.52 8.10 -0.92
C LEU A 220 -2.49 7.02 -0.60
N ALA A 221 -2.94 5.95 0.04
CA ALA A 221 -2.09 4.88 0.53
C ALA A 221 -2.08 3.68 -0.42
N SER A 222 -0.90 3.13 -0.71
CA SER A 222 -0.75 1.86 -1.44
C SER A 222 -0.72 0.70 -0.44
N PRO A 223 -1.68 -0.25 -0.49
CA PRO A 223 -1.63 -1.45 0.36
C PRO A 223 -0.40 -2.32 0.07
N ALA A 224 0.06 -2.34 -1.19
CA ALA A 224 1.29 -3.04 -1.57
C ALA A 224 2.52 -2.38 -0.94
N ALA A 225 2.65 -1.05 -1.01
CA ALA A 225 3.78 -0.36 -0.40
C ALA A 225 3.76 -0.43 1.15
N SER A 226 2.56 -0.53 1.74
CA SER A 226 2.40 -0.79 3.17
C SER A 226 2.85 -2.21 3.55
N ALA A 227 2.51 -3.22 2.74
CA ALA A 227 3.02 -4.58 2.90
C ALA A 227 4.57 -4.62 2.78
N ASP A 228 5.14 -3.97 1.77
CA ASP A 228 6.59 -3.87 1.55
C ASP A 228 7.31 -3.06 2.65
N ALA A 229 6.65 -2.08 3.26
CA ALA A 229 7.18 -1.36 4.42
C ALA A 229 7.26 -2.27 5.66
N THR A 230 6.25 -3.12 5.87
CA THR A 230 6.25 -4.15 6.93
C THR A 230 7.07 -5.40 6.60
N ALA A 231 7.50 -5.57 5.34
CA ALA A 231 8.24 -6.74 4.90
C ALA A 231 9.64 -6.77 5.51
N VAL A 232 9.91 -7.86 6.22
CA VAL A 232 11.20 -8.15 6.86
C VAL A 232 12.22 -8.46 5.76
N ARG A 233 13.29 -7.69 5.72
CA ARG A 233 14.34 -7.83 4.69
C ARG A 233 15.42 -8.80 5.13
N VAL A 234 16.07 -9.46 4.17
CA VAL A 234 17.16 -10.40 4.46
C VAL A 234 18.30 -9.63 5.12
N GLU A 235 18.60 -8.46 4.56
CA GLU A 235 19.68 -7.56 4.90
C GLU A 235 19.50 -6.93 6.30
N GLU A 236 18.26 -6.67 6.73
CA GLU A 236 17.92 -6.26 8.10
C GLU A 236 18.26 -7.36 9.12
N MET A 237 18.14 -8.62 8.71
CA MET A 237 18.37 -9.78 9.58
C MET A 237 19.82 -10.26 9.63
N LEU A 238 20.70 -9.84 8.71
CA LEU A 238 22.11 -10.25 8.70
C LEU A 238 22.91 -9.67 9.87
N GLY A 239 23.87 -10.44 10.38
CA GLY A 239 24.80 -10.04 11.44
C GLY A 239 24.54 -10.70 12.79
N ASP A 240 25.01 -10.07 13.87
CA ASP A 240 25.04 -10.60 15.23
C ASP A 240 23.73 -10.35 16.01
N TRP A 241 23.29 -11.38 16.74
CA TRP A 241 22.07 -11.40 17.52
C TRP A 241 22.23 -12.20 18.82
N ASP A 242 21.37 -11.89 19.79
CA ASP A 242 21.22 -12.58 21.06
C ASP A 242 19.89 -13.33 21.12
N LEU A 243 19.97 -14.63 21.38
CA LEU A 243 18.86 -15.40 21.92
C LEU A 243 18.81 -15.21 23.44
N ALA A 244 17.69 -14.71 23.96
CA ALA A 244 17.54 -14.38 25.38
C ALA A 244 16.21 -14.90 25.97
N ARG A 245 16.14 -15.11 27.30
CA ARG A 245 14.85 -15.36 28.00
C ARG A 245 14.15 -14.06 28.40
N VAL A 246 14.96 -13.05 28.71
CA VAL A 246 14.60 -11.69 29.15
C VAL A 246 15.66 -10.77 28.54
N ALA A 247 15.29 -9.56 28.13
CA ALA A 247 16.23 -8.60 27.54
C ALA A 247 17.43 -8.32 28.46
N GLY A 248 18.61 -8.11 27.87
CA GLY A 248 19.85 -7.84 28.59
C GLY A 248 20.51 -9.05 29.27
N THR A 249 19.98 -10.27 29.11
CA THR A 249 20.65 -11.50 29.57
C THR A 249 20.67 -12.54 28.45
N PRO A 250 21.69 -12.51 27.57
CA PRO A 250 21.81 -13.47 26.48
C PRO A 250 22.05 -14.89 27.01
N ILE A 251 21.32 -15.84 26.45
CA ILE A 251 21.51 -17.27 26.68
C ILE A 251 22.19 -17.97 25.50
N CYS A 252 22.15 -17.41 24.29
CA CYS A 252 22.99 -17.86 23.18
C CYS A 252 23.29 -16.72 22.21
N HIS A 253 24.55 -16.51 21.84
CA HIS A 253 24.90 -15.64 20.71
C HIS A 253 24.66 -16.37 19.38
N VAL A 254 24.14 -15.67 18.37
CA VAL A 254 23.86 -16.21 17.04
C VAL A 254 24.22 -15.21 15.95
N VAL A 255 24.95 -15.65 14.93
CA VAL A 255 25.23 -14.85 13.73
C VAL A 255 24.36 -15.37 12.59
N LEU A 256 23.52 -14.51 12.02
CA LEU A 256 22.68 -14.81 10.87
C LEU A 256 23.43 -14.38 9.59
N LEU A 257 23.76 -15.34 8.74
CA LEU A 257 24.63 -15.14 7.57
C LEU A 257 23.83 -15.14 6.27
N GLU A 258 24.46 -14.67 5.19
CA GLU A 258 23.83 -14.61 3.87
C GLU A 258 23.99 -15.93 3.10
N GLU A 259 25.05 -16.72 3.36
CA GLU A 259 25.35 -17.86 2.49
C GLU A 259 24.25 -18.94 2.56
N ALA A 260 23.92 -19.52 1.41
CA ALA A 260 22.91 -20.57 1.32
C ALA A 260 23.27 -21.80 2.19
N ALA A 261 22.26 -22.33 2.87
CA ALA A 261 22.29 -23.61 3.58
C ALA A 261 21.68 -24.72 2.72
N ALA A 262 22.05 -25.97 2.99
CA ALA A 262 21.64 -27.13 2.19
C ALA A 262 20.11 -27.40 2.19
N ASN A 263 19.37 -26.84 3.16
CA ASN A 263 17.92 -26.98 3.30
C ASN A 263 17.10 -25.81 2.70
N GLY A 264 17.72 -24.98 1.84
CA GLY A 264 17.05 -23.85 1.18
C GLY A 264 16.91 -22.57 2.03
N GLY A 265 17.32 -22.62 3.30
CA GLY A 265 17.56 -21.42 4.12
C GLY A 265 18.94 -20.80 3.86
N ARG A 266 19.34 -19.88 4.73
CA ARG A 266 20.69 -19.30 4.83
C ARG A 266 21.38 -19.78 6.10
N LYS A 267 22.71 -19.84 6.15
CA LYS A 267 23.45 -20.35 7.32
C LYS A 267 23.29 -19.45 8.54
N LEU A 268 23.42 -20.06 9.71
CA LEU A 268 23.69 -19.34 10.96
C LEU A 268 24.83 -20.01 11.72
N GLN A 269 25.46 -19.27 12.62
CA GLN A 269 26.49 -19.77 13.54
C GLN A 269 26.06 -19.53 14.98
N LEU A 270 26.40 -20.46 15.88
CA LEU A 270 26.24 -20.29 17.33
C LEU A 270 27.56 -19.76 17.92
N GLY A 271 27.47 -18.75 18.78
CA GLY A 271 28.58 -18.22 19.58
C GLY A 271 28.55 -18.68 21.04
N THR A 272 29.28 -17.97 21.91
CA THR A 272 29.34 -18.24 23.36
C THR A 272 28.97 -16.99 24.17
N PRO A 273 28.04 -17.04 25.15
CA PRO A 273 27.41 -18.25 25.72
C PRO A 273 26.50 -18.95 24.72
N CYS A 274 26.16 -20.21 25.00
CA CYS A 274 25.02 -20.89 24.38
C CYS A 274 24.44 -21.96 25.32
N ASP A 275 23.20 -21.76 25.77
CA ASP A 275 22.47 -22.67 26.64
C ASP A 275 22.28 -24.05 26.00
N SER A 276 22.37 -25.08 26.83
CA SER A 276 22.16 -26.49 26.52
C SER A 276 20.91 -26.76 25.68
N ALA A 277 19.80 -26.06 25.91
CA ALA A 277 18.57 -26.25 25.13
C ALA A 277 18.69 -25.72 23.68
N ILE A 278 19.53 -24.71 23.44
CA ILE A 278 19.78 -24.16 22.10
C ILE A 278 20.77 -25.05 21.35
N THR A 279 21.86 -25.49 22.01
CA THR A 279 22.82 -26.42 21.40
C THR A 279 22.20 -27.79 21.12
N GLN A 280 21.29 -28.28 21.97
CA GLN A 280 20.51 -29.49 21.72
C GLN A 280 19.49 -29.32 20.58
N PHE A 281 18.86 -28.15 20.43
CA PHE A 281 18.02 -27.88 19.25
C PHE A 281 18.87 -27.86 17.97
N GLY A 282 20.13 -27.42 18.05
CA GLY A 282 21.09 -27.45 16.95
C GLY A 282 20.60 -26.69 15.70
N PRO A 283 20.26 -25.39 15.82
CA PRO A 283 19.90 -24.59 14.66
C PRO A 283 21.11 -24.45 13.73
N VAL A 284 20.90 -24.62 12.42
CA VAL A 284 21.97 -24.56 11.39
C VAL A 284 21.65 -23.61 10.24
N SER A 285 20.37 -23.24 10.08
CA SER A 285 19.96 -22.28 9.08
C SER A 285 18.77 -21.45 9.51
N TRP A 286 18.58 -20.32 8.85
CA TRP A 286 17.47 -19.41 9.04
C TRP A 286 16.81 -19.03 7.71
N SER A 287 15.57 -18.57 7.77
CA SER A 287 14.82 -18.05 6.63
C SER A 287 13.84 -16.97 7.09
N ILE A 288 13.21 -16.30 6.12
CA ILE A 288 12.07 -15.40 6.37
C ILE A 288 10.86 -16.01 5.67
N GLU A 289 9.77 -16.22 6.42
CA GLU A 289 8.52 -16.81 5.91
C GLU A 289 7.32 -16.08 6.51
N GLY A 290 6.49 -15.47 5.67
CA GLY A 290 5.29 -14.73 6.09
C GLY A 290 5.56 -13.63 7.12
N GLY A 291 6.67 -12.88 6.97
CA GLY A 291 7.09 -11.85 7.92
C GLY A 291 7.70 -12.36 9.23
N ASN A 292 7.97 -13.66 9.35
CA ASN A 292 8.61 -14.26 10.53
C ASN A 292 10.03 -14.71 10.20
N VAL A 293 10.93 -14.63 11.17
CA VAL A 293 12.26 -15.24 11.11
C VAL A 293 12.15 -16.68 11.61
N LEU A 294 12.54 -17.66 10.79
CA LEU A 294 12.54 -19.07 11.17
C LEU A 294 13.99 -19.51 11.37
N MET A 295 14.27 -20.28 12.41
CA MET A 295 15.54 -21.00 12.61
C MET A 295 15.29 -22.50 12.59
N ALA A 296 15.88 -23.19 11.62
CA ALA A 296 15.72 -24.62 11.39
C ALA A 296 16.87 -25.44 11.99
N SER A 297 16.52 -26.57 12.60
CA SER A 297 17.47 -27.53 13.14
C SER A 297 18.14 -28.38 12.05
N GLY A 298 19.42 -28.71 12.25
CA GLY A 298 20.15 -29.63 11.38
C GLY A 298 19.69 -31.10 11.47
N SER A 299 19.03 -31.49 12.56
CA SER A 299 18.50 -32.87 12.73
C SER A 299 17.10 -33.07 12.15
N GLY A 300 16.45 -31.99 11.68
CA GLY A 300 15.07 -31.99 11.21
C GLY A 300 14.07 -31.90 12.38
N GLY A 301 13.14 -30.95 12.27
CA GLY A 301 12.12 -30.71 13.30
C GLY A 301 11.37 -29.40 13.04
N THR A 302 10.41 -29.08 13.88
CA THR A 302 9.69 -27.80 13.80
C THR A 302 10.67 -26.63 14.02
N PRO A 303 10.77 -25.65 13.09
CA PRO A 303 11.66 -24.52 13.26
C PRO A 303 11.21 -23.62 14.42
N LEU A 304 12.15 -22.95 15.07
CA LEU A 304 11.84 -21.84 15.97
C LEU A 304 11.40 -20.66 15.10
N ARG A 305 10.15 -20.25 15.21
CA ARG A 305 9.60 -19.08 14.51
C ARG A 305 9.61 -17.88 15.45
N PHE A 306 10.11 -16.74 14.98
CA PHE A 306 10.10 -15.46 15.67
C PHE A 306 9.27 -14.45 14.87
N ALA A 307 8.34 -13.79 15.55
CA ALA A 307 7.55 -12.70 14.98
C ALA A 307 8.05 -11.35 15.51
N ARG A 308 7.99 -10.32 14.67
CA ARG A 308 8.21 -8.93 15.08
C ARG A 308 7.09 -8.51 16.04
N GLN A 309 7.47 -7.87 17.14
CA GLN A 309 6.57 -7.36 18.18
C GLN A 309 6.24 -5.88 17.93
N GLU A 310 5.25 -5.35 18.65
CA GLU A 310 4.84 -3.93 18.53
C GLU A 310 5.95 -2.94 18.95
N ASP A 311 6.85 -3.36 19.85
CA ASP A 311 8.04 -2.60 20.25
C ASP A 311 9.21 -2.70 19.23
N GLY A 312 8.99 -3.40 18.12
CA GLY A 312 9.99 -3.65 17.07
C GLY A 312 10.97 -4.79 17.36
N GLY A 313 10.92 -5.39 18.56
CA GLY A 313 11.71 -6.57 18.93
C GLY A 313 11.20 -7.86 18.30
N TRP A 314 11.83 -8.99 18.61
CA TRP A 314 11.46 -10.30 18.08
C TRP A 314 11.25 -11.32 19.19
N ALA A 315 10.11 -12.02 19.16
CA ALA A 315 9.76 -13.06 20.14
C ALA A 315 9.29 -14.35 19.47
N LYS A 316 9.61 -15.49 20.10
CA LYS A 316 9.29 -16.82 19.58
C LYS A 316 7.79 -17.12 19.65
N VAL A 317 7.18 -17.35 18.50
CA VAL A 317 5.76 -17.67 18.33
C VAL A 317 5.52 -19.13 17.88
N PRO A 318 4.42 -19.77 18.31
CA PRO A 318 3.53 -19.32 19.39
C PRO A 318 4.27 -19.37 20.74
N GLU A 319 3.81 -18.56 21.70
CA GLU A 319 4.39 -18.40 23.04
C GLU A 319 4.14 -19.61 23.95
N ARG A 320 4.53 -20.80 23.50
CA ARG A 320 4.42 -22.04 24.27
C ARG A 320 5.74 -22.39 24.94
N GLY A 321 5.67 -22.80 26.21
CA GLY A 321 6.83 -23.16 27.02
C GLY A 321 7.62 -21.94 27.48
N ARG A 322 8.96 -22.05 27.52
CA ARG A 322 9.82 -20.93 27.93
C ARG A 322 9.82 -19.83 26.86
N PRO A 323 9.78 -18.54 27.25
CA PRO A 323 9.95 -17.43 26.32
C PRO A 323 11.35 -17.52 25.68
N LEU A 324 11.45 -16.94 24.48
CA LEU A 324 12.70 -16.82 23.76
C LEU A 324 12.59 -15.58 22.87
N LEU A 325 13.47 -14.62 23.11
CA LEU A 325 13.61 -13.38 22.36
C LEU A 325 14.78 -13.53 21.39
N LEU A 326 14.73 -12.79 20.28
CA LEU A 326 15.84 -12.57 19.36
C LEU A 326 16.14 -11.07 19.36
N LEU A 327 17.30 -10.67 19.86
CA LEU A 327 17.66 -9.28 20.12
C LEU A 327 18.89 -8.90 19.31
N ARG A 328 18.94 -7.69 18.77
CA ARG A 328 20.11 -7.19 18.05
C ARG A 328 21.23 -6.87 19.05
N GLN A 329 22.48 -7.19 18.71
CA GLN A 329 23.66 -6.72 19.44
C GLN A 329 24.02 -5.27 19.07
#